data_AF-A0A373LR65-F1
#
_entry.id   AF-A0A373LR65-F1
#
_cell.length_a   1.000
_cell.length_b   1.000
_cell.length_c   1.000
_cell.angle_alpha   90.00
_cell.angle_beta   90.00
_cell.angle_gamma   90.00
#
_symmetry.space_group_name_H-M   'P 1'
#
loop_
_entity.id
_entity.type
_entity.pdbx_description
1 polymer ?
#
loop_
_entity_poly.entity_id
_entity_poly.type
_entity_poly.pdbx_seq_one_letter_code
_entity_poly.pdbx_strand_id
1 'polypeptide(L)'
;MSKTEQLDNLFDEWRRKQADEWQQWNEGKKDKSSYLKRYMEHENLKKINPAKSFTPDGIIDKEAWNNGKKILFILKEANGQWMLDENLEDNTVEIDNGEFWFRKIVIDNINHNIKRKLTKLSFEKFGESELKAVAYMNINKRGGAKSELKSVLNEYINEYKEYIKREIEIIAPEKICICCGKNKAYVSTLEEIIQELECKPKVEKYYHPAARIKWEKYKEGIDNI
;
A
#
# COMPACT_ATOMS: atom_id res chain seq x y z
N MET A 1 24.27 -3.00 0.86
CA MET A 1 22.96 -3.09 1.54
C MET A 1 21.97 -3.76 0.60
N SER A 2 21.36 -4.85 1.03
CA SER A 2 20.30 -5.56 0.30
C SER A 2 19.06 -4.67 0.11
N LYS A 3 18.19 -5.01 -0.85
CA LYS A 3 16.93 -4.26 -1.07
C LYS A 3 16.04 -4.23 0.19
N THR A 4 15.97 -5.33 0.94
CA THR A 4 15.19 -5.39 2.17
C THR A 4 15.77 -4.50 3.26
N GLU A 5 17.10 -4.50 3.46
CA GLU A 5 17.73 -3.57 4.42
C GLU A 5 17.51 -2.10 4.01
N GLN A 6 17.50 -1.78 2.72
CA GLN A 6 17.17 -0.44 2.24
C GLN A 6 15.71 -0.07 2.52
N LEU A 7 14.77 -1.00 2.34
CA LEU A 7 13.36 -0.80 2.69
C LEU A 7 13.17 -0.61 4.19
N ASP A 8 13.82 -1.42 5.02
CA ASP A 8 13.73 -1.33 6.47
C ASP A 8 14.21 0.05 6.96
N ASN A 9 15.34 0.54 6.44
CA ASN A 9 15.85 1.87 6.73
C ASN A 9 14.89 2.99 6.27
N LEU A 10 14.30 2.86 5.07
CA LEU A 10 13.29 3.81 4.59
C LEU A 10 12.06 3.82 5.51
N PHE A 11 11.61 2.65 5.97
CA PHE A 11 10.46 2.54 6.86
C PHE A 11 10.76 3.12 8.25
N ASP A 12 11.98 3.00 8.76
CA ASP A 12 12.40 3.67 9.99
C ASP A 12 12.40 5.20 9.86
N GLU A 13 12.85 5.73 8.72
CA GLU A 13 12.75 7.16 8.43
C GLU A 13 11.29 7.62 8.32
N TRP A 14 10.44 6.81 7.67
CA TRP A 14 9.03 7.11 7.48
C TRP A 14 8.28 7.12 8.81
N ARG A 15 8.50 6.10 9.67
CA ARG A 15 7.97 6.03 11.04
C ARG A 15 8.35 7.27 11.86
N ARG A 16 9.61 7.70 11.81
CA ARG A 16 10.06 8.91 12.52
C ARG A 16 9.34 10.17 12.05
N LYS A 17 9.27 10.41 10.73
CA LYS A 17 8.47 11.54 10.20
C LYS A 17 7.02 11.47 10.66
N GLN A 18 6.44 10.27 10.67
CA GLN A 18 5.06 10.07 11.08
C GLN A 18 4.81 10.37 12.57
N ALA A 19 5.77 10.01 13.43
CA ALA A 19 5.74 10.30 14.87
C ALA A 19 5.97 11.80 15.15
N ASP A 20 6.94 12.43 14.49
CA ASP A 20 7.22 13.86 14.63
C ASP A 20 6.01 14.72 14.21
N GLU A 21 5.37 14.34 13.09
CA GLU A 21 4.14 14.99 12.63
C GLU A 21 3.02 14.90 13.67
N TRP A 22 2.87 13.75 14.34
CA TRP A 22 1.88 13.56 15.39
C TRP A 22 2.18 14.37 16.65
N GLN A 23 3.47 14.44 17.04
CA GLN A 23 3.88 15.27 18.16
C GLN A 23 3.56 16.75 17.89
N GLN A 24 3.90 17.26 16.71
CA GLN A 24 3.60 18.65 16.33
C GLN A 24 2.09 18.94 16.29
N TRP A 25 1.28 17.96 15.88
CA TRP A 25 -0.18 18.04 15.94
C TRP A 25 -0.69 18.22 17.38
N ASN A 26 -0.21 17.40 18.32
CA ASN A 26 -0.60 17.46 19.73
C ASN A 26 -0.12 18.74 20.44
N GLU A 27 1.02 19.28 20.02
CA GLU A 27 1.55 20.54 20.52
C GLU A 27 0.86 21.77 19.90
N GLY A 28 -0.06 21.58 18.93
CA GLY A 28 -0.72 22.66 18.20
C GLY A 28 0.22 23.47 17.30
N LYS A 29 1.42 22.95 17.00
CA LYS A 29 2.48 23.64 16.26
C LYS A 29 2.46 23.39 14.76
N LYS A 30 1.83 22.30 14.31
CA LYS A 30 1.63 22.06 12.87
C LYS A 30 0.38 22.81 12.43
N ASP A 31 0.52 23.66 11.42
CA ASP A 31 -0.63 24.12 10.64
C ASP A 31 -1.32 22.84 10.15
N LYS A 32 -2.51 22.55 10.70
CA LYS A 32 -3.11 21.20 10.72
C LYS A 32 -2.91 20.51 9.37
N SER A 33 -1.94 19.58 9.28
CA SER A 33 -1.61 18.93 8.01
C SER A 33 -2.92 18.46 7.38
N SER A 34 -3.15 18.80 6.12
CA SER A 34 -4.42 18.49 5.45
C SER A 34 -4.74 16.99 5.59
N TYR A 35 -3.72 16.13 5.57
CA TYR A 35 -3.83 14.71 5.86
C TYR A 35 -4.29 14.41 7.30
N LEU A 36 -3.49 14.70 8.35
CA LEU A 36 -3.89 14.34 9.73
C LEU A 36 -5.22 14.96 10.13
N LYS A 37 -5.52 16.17 9.66
CA LYS A 37 -6.82 16.79 9.90
C LYS A 37 -7.96 15.92 9.37
N ARG A 38 -7.90 15.53 8.09
CA ARG A 38 -8.91 14.66 7.49
C ARG A 38 -8.92 13.26 8.13
N TYR A 39 -7.75 12.75 8.54
CA TYR A 39 -7.63 11.47 9.23
C TYR A 39 -8.35 11.50 10.59
N MET A 40 -8.10 12.52 11.41
CA MET A 40 -8.66 12.65 12.76
C MET A 40 -10.13 13.11 12.76
N GLU A 41 -10.59 13.82 11.73
CA GLU A 41 -12.00 14.18 11.58
C GLU A 41 -12.87 12.99 11.16
N HIS A 42 -12.28 11.90 10.66
CA HIS A 42 -13.03 10.75 10.16
C HIS A 42 -13.30 9.72 11.29
N GLU A 43 -14.58 9.37 11.49
CA GLU A 43 -15.04 8.57 12.62
C GLU A 43 -14.37 7.20 12.76
N ASN A 44 -14.08 6.53 11.63
CA ASN A 44 -13.43 5.22 11.65
C ASN A 44 -11.90 5.29 11.81
N LEU A 45 -11.28 6.42 11.44
CA LEU A 45 -9.82 6.56 11.43
C LEU A 45 -9.30 7.16 12.72
N LYS A 46 -10.05 8.08 13.35
CA LYS A 46 -9.69 8.71 14.63
C LYS A 46 -9.46 7.72 15.78
N LYS A 47 -9.89 6.46 15.62
CA LYS A 47 -9.67 5.36 16.56
C LYS A 47 -8.28 4.72 16.42
N ILE A 48 -7.65 4.85 15.25
CA ILE A 48 -6.31 4.32 14.97
C ILE A 48 -5.31 5.37 15.43
N ASN A 49 -4.34 4.99 16.27
CA ASN A 49 -3.26 5.89 16.64
C ASN A 49 -2.32 6.09 15.44
N PRO A 50 -2.30 7.28 14.80
CA PRO A 50 -1.55 7.46 13.58
C PRO A 50 -0.04 7.30 13.84
N ALA A 51 0.48 7.69 15.00
CA ALA A 51 1.91 7.62 15.30
C ALA A 51 2.43 6.20 15.53
N LYS A 52 1.56 5.28 15.93
CA LYS A 52 1.93 3.90 16.23
C LYS A 52 1.53 2.91 15.13
N SER A 53 0.77 3.38 14.15
CA SER A 53 0.26 2.61 13.01
C SER A 53 1.19 2.72 11.79
N PHE A 54 1.84 1.62 11.41
CA PHE A 54 2.68 1.56 10.22
C PHE A 54 2.67 0.18 9.56
N THR A 55 2.35 0.09 8.26
CA THR A 55 2.28 -1.17 7.51
C THR A 55 3.50 -1.36 6.63
N PRO A 56 4.55 -2.08 7.08
CA PRO A 56 5.65 -2.40 6.19
C PRO A 56 5.18 -3.36 5.09
N ASP A 57 5.76 -3.22 3.91
CA ASP A 57 5.50 -4.09 2.76
C ASP A 57 6.74 -4.13 1.86
N GLY A 58 6.64 -4.70 0.66
CA GLY A 58 7.78 -4.90 -0.24
C GLY A 58 7.84 -6.32 -0.80
N ILE A 59 9.05 -6.85 -0.93
CA ILE A 59 9.33 -8.11 -1.60
C ILE A 59 8.80 -9.30 -0.78
N ILE A 60 8.01 -10.17 -1.42
CA ILE A 60 7.41 -11.33 -0.74
C ILE A 60 8.47 -12.38 -0.40
N ASP A 61 9.21 -12.84 -1.39
CA ASP A 61 10.26 -13.84 -1.27
C ASP A 61 11.50 -13.36 -2.04
N LYS A 62 12.64 -13.25 -1.35
CA LYS A 62 13.88 -12.70 -1.91
C LYS A 62 14.47 -13.57 -3.01
N GLU A 63 14.43 -14.88 -2.84
CA GLU A 63 15.01 -15.83 -3.79
C GLU A 63 14.15 -15.88 -5.06
N ALA A 64 12.83 -16.01 -4.89
CA ALA A 64 11.89 -15.97 -6.00
C ALA A 64 11.96 -14.63 -6.74
N TRP A 65 12.09 -13.50 -6.03
CA TRP A 65 12.23 -12.17 -6.64
C TRP A 65 13.47 -12.03 -7.52
N ASN A 66 14.60 -12.59 -7.09
CA ASN A 66 15.85 -12.51 -7.85
C ASN A 66 15.80 -13.35 -9.14
N ASN A 67 15.02 -14.44 -9.13
CA ASN A 67 14.92 -15.38 -10.25
C ASN A 67 13.69 -15.14 -11.14
N GLY A 68 12.70 -14.40 -10.65
CA GLY A 68 11.43 -14.18 -11.33
C GLY A 68 11.30 -12.78 -11.95
N LYS A 69 10.13 -12.53 -12.54
CA LYS A 69 9.81 -11.21 -13.09
C LYS A 69 9.44 -10.25 -11.96
N LYS A 70 10.08 -9.07 -11.94
CA LYS A 70 10.02 -8.10 -10.84
C LYS A 70 8.77 -7.23 -10.91
N ILE A 71 7.71 -7.70 -10.28
CA ILE A 71 6.37 -7.08 -10.38
C ILE A 71 6.00 -6.45 -9.06
N LEU A 72 5.58 -5.19 -9.10
CA LEU A 72 5.05 -4.49 -7.94
C LEU A 72 3.53 -4.35 -8.04
N PHE A 73 2.81 -4.91 -7.07
CA PHE A 73 1.40 -4.64 -6.87
C PHE A 73 1.21 -3.44 -5.94
N ILE A 74 0.57 -2.38 -6.42
CA ILE A 74 0.24 -1.22 -5.57
C ILE A 74 -1.22 -1.33 -5.12
N LEU A 75 -1.43 -1.30 -3.81
CA LEU A 75 -2.70 -1.30 -3.12
C LEU A 75 -2.92 0.04 -2.41
N LYS A 76 -4.16 0.37 -2.10
CA LYS A 76 -4.49 1.65 -1.45
C LYS A 76 -3.96 1.75 -0.01
N GLU A 77 -4.35 0.82 0.84
CA GLU A 77 -4.11 0.85 2.28
C GLU A 77 -4.50 -0.49 2.91
N ALA A 78 -3.84 -0.79 4.02
CA ALA A 78 -4.26 -1.83 4.94
C ALA A 78 -5.58 -1.47 5.62
N ASN A 79 -6.45 -2.45 5.89
CA ASN A 79 -7.66 -2.19 6.68
C ASN A 79 -7.33 -2.18 8.17
N GLY A 80 -7.04 -1.00 8.72
CA GLY A 80 -6.64 -0.80 10.11
C GLY A 80 -7.78 -1.04 11.12
N GLN A 81 -9.04 -0.93 10.67
CA GLN A 81 -10.20 -1.00 11.56
C GLN A 81 -10.42 -2.39 12.19
N TRP A 82 -10.03 -3.47 11.50
CA TRP A 82 -10.14 -4.84 12.06
C TRP A 82 -9.07 -5.17 13.09
N MET A 83 -8.08 -4.30 13.26
CA MET A 83 -6.97 -4.49 14.18
C MET A 83 -7.07 -3.60 15.42
N LEU A 84 -8.16 -2.85 15.56
CA LEU A 84 -8.44 -2.11 16.78
C LEU A 84 -8.82 -3.12 17.88
N ASP A 85 -8.02 -3.16 18.95
CA ASP A 85 -8.39 -3.83 20.19
C ASP A 85 -8.92 -2.77 21.17
N GLU A 86 -10.23 -2.78 21.40
CA GLU A 86 -10.91 -1.84 22.30
C GLU A 86 -10.44 -1.96 23.76
N ASN A 87 -9.68 -3.02 24.11
CA ASN A 87 -9.09 -3.23 25.43
C ASN A 87 -7.69 -2.61 25.59
N LEU A 88 -7.07 -2.11 24.52
CA LEU A 88 -5.77 -1.43 24.58
C LEU A 88 -5.98 0.08 24.73
N GLU A 89 -5.42 0.66 25.79
CA GLU A 89 -5.56 2.08 26.18
C GLU A 89 -5.21 3.07 25.06
N ASP A 90 -4.36 2.66 24.12
CA ASP A 90 -3.87 3.50 23.02
C ASP A 90 -4.34 3.07 21.62
N ASN A 91 -5.21 2.05 21.50
CA ASN A 91 -5.52 1.37 20.23
C ASN A 91 -4.24 1.18 19.39
N THR A 92 -3.16 0.77 20.05
CA THR A 92 -1.86 0.47 19.44
C THR A 92 -2.04 -0.63 18.44
N VAL A 93 -2.18 -0.26 17.17
CA VAL A 93 -1.98 -1.20 16.10
C VAL A 93 -0.52 -1.11 15.71
N GLU A 94 0.35 -1.86 16.38
CA GLU A 94 1.56 -2.30 15.68
C GLU A 94 1.05 -3.12 14.50
N ILE A 95 1.01 -2.53 13.29
CA ILE A 95 0.64 -3.27 12.07
C ILE A 95 1.80 -4.21 11.67
N ASP A 96 2.56 -4.68 12.65
CA ASP A 96 3.85 -5.31 12.49
C ASP A 96 3.86 -6.68 13.17
N ASN A 97 3.41 -7.67 12.39
CA ASN A 97 3.95 -9.02 12.42
C ASN A 97 3.86 -9.65 11.02
N GLY A 98 3.97 -8.84 9.96
CA GLY A 98 3.92 -9.32 8.57
C GLY A 98 2.58 -9.95 8.15
N GLU A 99 1.51 -9.76 8.93
CA GLU A 99 0.23 -10.45 8.75
C GLU A 99 -0.74 -9.74 7.80
N PHE A 100 -0.27 -8.76 7.02
CA PHE A 100 -1.17 -7.98 6.20
C PHE A 100 -1.45 -8.61 4.83
N TRP A 101 -2.75 -8.77 4.58
CA TRP A 101 -3.41 -9.72 3.69
C TRP A 101 -2.64 -10.24 2.46
N PHE A 102 -1.93 -9.39 1.71
CA PHE A 102 -1.26 -9.83 0.49
C PHE A 102 -0.21 -10.92 0.75
N ARG A 103 0.70 -10.73 1.71
CA ARG A 103 1.78 -11.70 2.00
C ARG A 103 1.23 -13.04 2.47
N LYS A 104 0.29 -13.04 3.42
CA LYS A 104 -0.41 -14.25 3.88
C LYS A 104 -1.24 -14.91 2.78
N ILE A 105 -1.85 -14.14 1.87
CA ILE A 105 -2.57 -14.71 0.71
C ILE A 105 -1.60 -15.45 -0.20
N VAL A 106 -0.41 -14.89 -0.44
CA VAL A 106 0.60 -15.52 -1.30
C VAL A 106 1.21 -16.75 -0.62
N ILE A 107 1.70 -16.62 0.61
CA ILE A 107 2.45 -17.66 1.33
C ILE A 107 1.50 -18.70 1.92
N ASP A 108 0.57 -18.29 2.77
CA ASP A 108 -0.28 -19.19 3.59
C ASP A 108 -1.61 -19.54 2.93
N ASN A 109 -1.93 -18.94 1.79
CA ASN A 109 -3.15 -19.19 1.03
C ASN A 109 -4.45 -18.95 1.82
N ILE A 110 -4.45 -17.99 2.75
CA ILE A 110 -5.62 -17.67 3.60
C ILE A 110 -6.88 -17.22 2.84
N ASN A 111 -6.74 -16.85 1.55
CA ASN A 111 -7.85 -16.52 0.67
C ASN A 111 -7.60 -16.98 -0.76
N HIS A 112 -8.01 -18.21 -1.06
CA HIS A 112 -7.82 -18.85 -2.37
C HIS A 112 -8.42 -18.05 -3.55
N ASN A 113 -9.56 -17.37 -3.34
CA ASN A 113 -10.21 -16.60 -4.40
C ASN A 113 -9.37 -15.41 -4.85
N ILE A 114 -8.71 -14.74 -3.90
CA ILE A 114 -7.85 -13.60 -4.19
C ILE A 114 -6.51 -14.06 -4.72
N LYS A 115 -5.92 -15.12 -4.12
CA LYS A 115 -4.70 -15.75 -4.65
C LYS A 115 -4.89 -16.12 -6.11
N ARG A 116 -6.00 -16.76 -6.47
CA ARG A 116 -6.33 -17.12 -7.85
C ARG A 116 -6.36 -15.92 -8.80
N LYS A 117 -6.93 -14.77 -8.39
CA LYS A 117 -6.93 -13.55 -9.22
C LYS A 117 -5.53 -12.97 -9.38
N LEU A 118 -4.75 -12.94 -8.31
CA LEU A 118 -3.36 -12.46 -8.33
C LEU A 118 -2.49 -13.36 -9.21
N THR A 119 -2.60 -14.67 -9.07
CA THR A 119 -1.92 -15.66 -9.92
C THR A 119 -2.35 -15.51 -11.36
N LYS A 120 -3.65 -15.37 -11.66
CA LYS A 120 -4.12 -15.16 -13.03
C LYS A 120 -3.61 -13.85 -13.62
N LEU A 121 -3.56 -12.79 -12.81
CA LEU A 121 -3.02 -11.50 -13.24
C LEU A 121 -1.52 -11.60 -13.53
N SER A 122 -0.79 -12.28 -12.66
CA SER A 122 0.62 -12.56 -12.88
C SER A 122 0.80 -13.40 -14.17
N PHE A 123 0.09 -14.52 -14.30
CA PHE A 123 0.18 -15.39 -15.45
C PHE A 123 -0.14 -14.70 -16.78
N GLU A 124 -1.28 -14.00 -16.89
CA GLU A 124 -1.67 -13.30 -18.13
C GLU A 124 -0.68 -12.20 -18.54
N LYS A 125 0.12 -11.69 -17.60
CA LYS A 125 1.09 -10.61 -17.85
C LYS A 125 2.51 -11.12 -18.02
N PHE A 126 2.80 -12.35 -17.58
CA PHE A 126 4.18 -12.80 -17.39
C PHE A 126 4.48 -14.23 -17.87
N GLY A 127 3.50 -15.08 -18.17
CA GLY A 127 3.68 -16.49 -18.54
C GLY A 127 3.56 -17.43 -17.34
N GLU A 128 4.27 -18.56 -17.32
CA GLU A 128 4.41 -19.38 -16.10
C GLU A 128 4.92 -18.50 -14.95
N SER A 129 4.05 -18.21 -13.99
CA SER A 129 4.29 -17.15 -13.00
C SER A 129 4.29 -17.70 -11.58
N GLU A 130 5.35 -17.43 -10.83
CA GLU A 130 5.40 -17.66 -9.40
C GLU A 130 4.97 -16.39 -8.65
N LEU A 131 3.81 -16.44 -7.97
CA LEU A 131 3.30 -15.29 -7.21
C LEU A 131 4.19 -14.91 -6.02
N LYS A 132 5.14 -15.77 -5.61
CA LYS A 132 6.16 -15.44 -4.60
C LYS A 132 7.23 -14.47 -5.12
N ALA A 133 7.46 -14.44 -6.43
CA ALA A 133 8.45 -13.56 -7.07
C ALA A 133 7.99 -12.10 -7.25
N VAL A 134 7.01 -11.65 -6.46
CA VAL A 134 6.42 -10.32 -6.58
C VAL A 134 6.71 -9.48 -5.34
N ALA A 135 6.53 -8.18 -5.47
CA ALA A 135 6.46 -7.23 -4.38
C ALA A 135 5.04 -6.66 -4.29
N TYR A 136 4.66 -6.17 -3.11
CA TYR A 136 3.45 -5.38 -2.94
C TYR A 136 3.77 -4.12 -2.14
N MET A 137 2.97 -3.08 -2.34
CA MET A 137 3.08 -1.82 -1.63
C MET A 137 1.68 -1.28 -1.34
N ASN A 138 1.38 -0.93 -0.10
CA ASN A 138 0.27 -0.06 0.24
C ASN A 138 0.73 1.39 0.13
N ILE A 139 -0.10 2.23 -0.51
CA ILE A 139 0.17 3.67 -0.60
C ILE A 139 0.15 4.29 0.80
N ASN A 140 -0.96 4.19 1.52
CA ASN A 140 -1.08 4.67 2.89
C ASN A 140 -0.57 3.62 3.88
N LYS A 141 0.51 3.96 4.59
CA LYS A 141 1.17 3.09 5.57
C LYS A 141 0.52 3.15 6.96
N ARG A 142 -0.29 4.16 7.27
CA ARG A 142 -0.95 4.30 8.59
C ARG A 142 -2.24 3.47 8.71
N GLY A 143 -2.52 2.63 7.72
CA GLY A 143 -3.79 1.91 7.61
C GLY A 143 -4.97 2.85 7.32
N GLY A 144 -6.09 2.22 6.97
CA GLY A 144 -7.30 2.91 6.55
C GLY A 144 -8.57 2.26 7.04
N ALA A 145 -9.69 2.86 6.63
CA ALA A 145 -11.03 2.41 6.99
C ALA A 145 -11.50 1.27 6.07
N LYS A 146 -12.63 0.65 6.42
CA LYS A 146 -13.29 -0.35 5.57
C LYS A 146 -13.67 0.21 4.19
N SER A 147 -14.13 1.47 4.13
CA SER A 147 -14.44 2.19 2.91
C SER A 147 -13.25 3.00 2.42
N GLU A 148 -13.15 3.19 1.10
CA GLU A 148 -12.12 4.05 0.51
C GLU A 148 -12.37 5.53 0.85
N LEU A 149 -11.34 6.19 1.39
CA LEU A 149 -11.37 7.61 1.73
C LEU A 149 -10.48 8.38 0.76
N LYS A 150 -11.02 8.68 -0.42
CA LYS A 150 -10.29 9.28 -1.56
C LYS A 150 -9.51 10.54 -1.19
N SER A 151 -10.11 11.44 -0.40
CA SER A 151 -9.47 12.69 0.02
C SER A 151 -8.28 12.43 0.96
N VAL A 152 -8.44 11.54 1.94
CA VAL A 152 -7.37 11.13 2.87
C VAL A 152 -6.21 10.51 2.10
N LEU A 153 -6.49 9.61 1.14
CA LEU A 153 -5.45 9.00 0.29
C LEU A 153 -4.70 10.04 -0.56
N ASN A 154 -5.43 11.00 -1.15
CA ASN A 154 -4.80 12.03 -1.97
C ASN A 154 -3.85 12.92 -1.16
N GLU A 155 -4.27 13.37 0.03
CA GLU A 155 -3.39 14.15 0.92
C GLU A 155 -2.20 13.32 1.41
N TYR A 156 -2.40 12.02 1.67
CA TYR A 156 -1.30 11.14 2.05
C TYR A 156 -0.24 11.04 0.95
N ILE A 157 -0.66 10.83 -0.30
CA ILE A 157 0.27 10.74 -1.44
C ILE A 157 1.07 12.04 -1.56
N ASN A 158 0.42 13.20 -1.41
CA ASN A 158 1.10 14.49 -1.49
C ASN A 158 2.11 14.70 -0.35
N GLU A 159 1.73 14.38 0.89
CA GLU A 159 2.60 14.53 2.07
C GLU A 159 3.79 13.56 2.04
N TYR A 160 3.61 12.36 1.49
CA TYR A 160 4.58 11.27 1.51
C TYR A 160 5.14 10.89 0.14
N LYS A 161 5.00 11.76 -0.86
CA LYS A 161 5.48 11.59 -2.24
C LYS A 161 6.89 11.01 -2.30
N GLU A 162 7.83 11.62 -1.57
CA GLU A 162 9.24 11.24 -1.63
C GLU A 162 9.50 9.84 -1.03
N TYR A 163 8.74 9.46 0.00
CA TYR A 163 8.85 8.12 0.59
C TYR A 163 8.29 7.06 -0.35
N ILE A 164 7.12 7.32 -0.95
CA ILE A 164 6.51 6.43 -1.96
C ILE A 164 7.45 6.26 -3.15
N LYS A 165 8.04 7.35 -3.65
CA LYS A 165 8.99 7.32 -4.76
C LYS A 165 10.21 6.46 -4.41
N ARG A 166 10.87 6.75 -3.28
CA ARG A 166 12.05 6.01 -2.81
C ARG A 166 11.77 4.52 -2.60
N GLU A 167 10.60 4.17 -2.08
CA GLU A 167 10.19 2.77 -1.91
C GLU A 167 10.13 2.04 -3.26
N ILE A 168 9.47 2.64 -4.26
CA ILE A 168 9.37 2.04 -5.59
C ILE A 168 10.75 1.94 -6.25
N GLU A 169 11.64 2.93 -6.05
CA GLU A 169 13.00 2.87 -6.58
C GLU A 169 13.88 1.80 -5.91
N ILE A 170 13.75 1.62 -4.59
CA ILE A 170 14.44 0.54 -3.89
C ILE A 170 13.94 -0.82 -4.38
N ILE A 171 12.64 -0.98 -4.59
CA ILE A 171 12.06 -2.20 -5.16
C ILE A 171 12.59 -2.39 -6.59
N ALA A 172 12.64 -1.33 -7.39
CA ALA A 172 13.00 -1.30 -8.81
C ALA A 172 12.24 -2.36 -9.63
N PRO A 173 10.89 -2.28 -9.69
CA PRO A 173 10.11 -3.22 -10.47
C PRO A 173 10.27 -2.97 -11.98
N GLU A 174 10.12 -4.00 -12.80
CA GLU A 174 9.98 -3.88 -14.26
C GLU A 174 8.54 -3.47 -14.63
N LYS A 175 7.57 -3.87 -13.81
CA LYS A 175 6.15 -3.59 -14.02
C LYS A 175 5.45 -3.24 -12.72
N ILE A 176 4.54 -2.27 -12.81
CA ILE A 176 3.63 -1.88 -11.74
C ILE A 176 2.20 -2.25 -12.12
N CYS A 177 1.53 -2.94 -11.22
CA CYS A 177 0.09 -3.20 -11.25
C CYS A 177 -0.59 -2.37 -10.17
N ILE A 178 -1.19 -1.24 -10.55
CA ILE A 178 -1.99 -0.41 -9.63
C ILE A 178 -3.35 -1.06 -9.46
N CYS A 179 -3.64 -1.61 -8.29
CA CYS A 179 -4.88 -2.34 -7.98
C CYS A 179 -5.87 -1.47 -7.18
N CYS A 180 -6.10 -0.25 -7.65
CA CYS A 180 -6.91 0.76 -6.97
C CYS A 180 -8.16 1.18 -7.77
N GLY A 181 -8.33 0.70 -9.01
CA GLY A 181 -9.25 1.29 -10.00
C GLY A 181 -8.56 2.38 -10.83
N LYS A 182 -9.14 2.74 -11.99
CA LYS A 182 -8.52 3.67 -12.95
C LYS A 182 -8.91 5.14 -12.76
N ASN A 183 -10.16 5.43 -12.41
CA ASN A 183 -10.75 6.76 -12.56
C ASN A 183 -10.78 7.52 -11.23
N LYS A 184 -9.66 7.55 -10.51
CA LYS A 184 -9.56 8.16 -9.19
C LYS A 184 -8.44 9.19 -9.18
N ALA A 185 -8.70 10.37 -8.64
CA ALA A 185 -7.74 11.48 -8.59
C ALA A 185 -6.39 11.07 -8.00
N TYR A 186 -6.40 10.33 -6.88
CA TYR A 186 -5.18 9.85 -6.23
C TYR A 186 -4.37 8.86 -7.10
N VAL A 187 -5.01 8.15 -8.05
CA VAL A 187 -4.32 7.27 -8.99
C VAL A 187 -3.57 8.09 -10.02
N SER A 188 -4.15 9.20 -10.50
CA SER A 188 -3.45 10.15 -11.37
C SER A 188 -2.23 10.76 -10.67
N THR A 189 -2.36 11.19 -9.43
CA THR A 189 -1.23 11.68 -8.62
C THR A 189 -0.14 10.62 -8.43
N LEU A 190 -0.53 9.36 -8.20
CA LEU A 190 0.44 8.25 -8.14
C LEU A 190 1.14 8.02 -9.48
N GLU A 191 0.42 8.12 -10.60
CA GLU A 191 1.00 7.98 -11.94
C GLU A 191 2.03 9.08 -12.24
N GLU A 192 1.80 10.31 -11.79
CA GLU A 192 2.77 11.42 -11.88
C GLU A 192 4.07 11.08 -11.14
N ILE A 193 3.98 10.55 -9.91
CA ILE A 193 5.15 10.08 -9.15
C ILE A 193 5.88 8.97 -9.92
N ILE A 194 5.14 8.01 -10.48
CA ILE A 194 5.71 6.88 -11.23
C ILE A 194 6.44 7.36 -12.50
N GLN A 195 5.93 8.40 -13.17
CA GLN A 195 6.58 8.98 -14.35
C GLN A 195 7.93 9.62 -14.02
N GLU A 196 8.12 10.11 -12.80
CA GLU A 196 9.38 10.68 -12.33
C GLU A 196 10.45 9.62 -11.99
N LEU A 197 10.08 8.34 -11.83
CA LEU A 197 11.01 7.28 -11.41
C LEU A 197 12.12 7.04 -12.42
N GLU A 198 13.32 6.72 -11.94
CA GLU A 198 14.45 6.35 -12.80
C GLU A 198 14.23 4.99 -13.49
N CYS A 199 13.58 4.04 -12.80
CA CYS A 199 13.39 2.67 -13.29
C CYS A 199 12.34 2.53 -14.42
N LYS A 200 11.58 3.60 -14.72
CA LYS A 200 10.58 3.69 -15.81
C LYS A 200 9.74 2.40 -16.01
N PRO A 201 9.04 1.91 -14.98
CA PRO A 201 8.32 0.65 -15.06
C PRO A 201 7.09 0.75 -15.98
N LYS A 202 6.71 -0.34 -16.62
CA LYS A 202 5.43 -0.40 -17.33
C LYS A 202 4.27 -0.39 -16.33
N VAL A 203 3.32 0.52 -16.50
CA VAL A 203 2.17 0.67 -15.58
C VAL A 203 0.91 0.08 -16.18
N GLU A 204 0.19 -0.73 -15.40
CA GLU A 204 -1.16 -1.16 -15.71
C GLU A 204 -2.09 -1.01 -14.49
N LYS A 205 -3.36 -0.73 -14.74
CA LYS A 205 -4.35 -0.39 -13.70
C LYS A 205 -5.48 -1.42 -13.67
N TYR A 206 -5.85 -1.85 -12.47
CA TYR A 206 -6.82 -2.90 -12.20
C TYR A 206 -7.70 -2.53 -11.02
N TYR A 207 -8.82 -3.22 -10.87
CA TYR A 207 -9.57 -3.19 -9.62
C TYR A 207 -8.78 -3.83 -8.47
N HIS A 208 -9.20 -3.54 -7.25
CA HIS A 208 -8.66 -4.19 -6.07
C HIS A 208 -8.90 -5.72 -6.12
N PRO A 209 -7.94 -6.58 -5.73
CA PRO A 209 -8.09 -8.05 -5.84
C PRO A 209 -9.30 -8.60 -5.08
N ALA A 210 -9.68 -7.94 -3.98
CA ALA A 210 -10.86 -8.25 -3.18
C ALA A 210 -12.20 -7.84 -3.81
N ALA A 211 -12.20 -7.05 -4.89
CA ALA A 211 -13.44 -6.59 -5.52
C ALA A 211 -14.27 -7.78 -6.03
N ARG A 212 -15.55 -7.83 -5.69
CA ARG A 212 -16.47 -8.92 -6.06
C ARG A 212 -17.05 -8.70 -7.46
N ILE A 213 -16.17 -8.66 -8.45
CA ILE A 213 -16.50 -8.45 -9.86
C ILE A 213 -15.98 -9.60 -10.72
N LYS A 214 -16.58 -9.75 -11.91
CA LYS A 214 -16.12 -10.71 -12.93
C LYS A 214 -14.72 -10.36 -13.43
N TRP A 215 -13.98 -11.36 -13.90
CA TRP A 215 -12.57 -11.21 -14.32
C TRP A 215 -12.39 -10.21 -15.47
N GLU A 216 -13.33 -10.20 -16.40
CA GLU A 216 -13.31 -9.34 -17.58
C GLU A 216 -13.34 -7.87 -17.13
N LYS A 217 -14.29 -7.53 -16.25
CA LYS A 217 -14.39 -6.20 -15.62
C LYS A 217 -13.21 -5.87 -14.72
N TYR A 218 -12.64 -6.86 -14.03
CA TYR A 218 -11.46 -6.67 -13.20
C TYR A 218 -10.27 -6.12 -14.01
N LYS A 219 -10.06 -6.65 -15.22
CA LYS A 219 -9.01 -6.23 -16.15
C LYS A 219 -9.27 -4.89 -16.81
N GLU A 220 -10.54 -4.55 -17.03
CA GLU A 220 -10.91 -3.23 -17.53
C GLU A 220 -10.46 -2.14 -16.57
N GLY A 221 -10.49 -2.37 -15.25
CA GLY A 221 -10.03 -1.42 -14.24
C GLY A 221 -10.79 -0.09 -14.21
N ILE A 222 -11.75 0.13 -15.11
CA ILE A 222 -12.60 1.32 -15.21
C ILE A 222 -13.66 1.20 -14.12
N ASP A 223 -13.74 2.19 -13.23
CA ASP A 223 -14.83 2.31 -12.26
C ASP A 223 -16.16 2.43 -13.03
N ASN A 224 -17.01 1.40 -12.97
CA ASN A 224 -18.33 1.35 -13.61
C ASN A 224 -19.46 1.62 -12.60
N ILE A 225 -19.15 2.30 -11.50
CA ILE A 225 -20.06 2.53 -10.37
C ILE A 225 -19.96 3.97 -9.90
#